data_AF-A0A6N7XBI9-F1
#
_entry.id   AF-A0A6N7XBI9-F1
#
_cell.length_a   1.000
_cell.length_b   1.000
_cell.length_c   1.000
_cell.angle_alpha   90.00
_cell.angle_beta   90.00
_cell.angle_gamma   90.00
#
_symmetry.space_group_name_H-M   'P 1'
#
loop_
_entity.id
_entity.type
_entity.pdbx_description
1 polymer ?
#
loop_
_entity_poly.entity_id
_entity_poly.type
_entity_poly.pdbx_seq_one_letter_code
_entity_poly.pdbx_strand_id
1 'polypeptide(L)'
;MALEVRKATAGDLEPLWGLYAASCARQVPGDMGPDWHMGVYPARSDLEGRLAAGELYVGEQDGALVAGMVVTEGEDPIYAKVPWQVPAAPDEVAVLHLLVVDPAVRGRGVGSQMVDAAARVAAQAGKRTLHLDTLEQNTGVIALYKRCGLSAACVMPVHYEDIGDASTVLFELALDAGDAAEGAATIEGAAAAKADAASRGGDGHGGESFSVEVITVSDRSYRGERPDASGPALVELVERHGYRVVATRLVPDEREQIEAELRDAAARGVALVLTTGGTGFSPRDVTPEATAAVCERMAPGIPEAMRAASLAITPKACLSREVAGIVGRTLVVNLPGSPKAAVENVSAVIGPIAHGLGILRGEALDG
;
A
#
# COMPACT_ATOMS: atom_id res chain seq x y z
N MET A 1 12.93 -0.70 7.52
CA MET A 1 13.56 -1.88 8.16
C MET A 1 13.09 -3.08 7.36
N ALA A 2 13.99 -3.96 6.92
CA ALA A 2 13.65 -5.07 6.05
C ALA A 2 13.00 -6.20 6.86
N LEU A 3 11.86 -6.72 6.37
CA LEU A 3 11.23 -7.92 6.88
C LEU A 3 11.93 -9.14 6.25
N GLU A 4 12.38 -10.08 7.06
CA GLU A 4 12.88 -11.37 6.59
C GLU A 4 11.73 -12.38 6.58
N VAL A 5 11.40 -12.94 5.42
CA VAL A 5 10.35 -13.95 5.29
C VAL A 5 10.97 -15.30 4.96
N ARG A 6 10.65 -16.31 5.77
CA ARG A 6 11.19 -17.68 5.64
C ARG A 6 10.12 -18.72 5.90
N LYS A 7 10.38 -19.96 5.49
CA LYS A 7 9.57 -21.12 5.92
C LYS A 7 9.60 -21.24 7.45
N ALA A 8 8.46 -21.56 8.03
CA ALA A 8 8.31 -21.80 9.44
C ALA A 8 8.98 -23.14 9.84
N THR A 9 9.42 -23.20 11.08
CA THR A 9 9.96 -24.39 11.75
C THR A 9 9.06 -24.75 12.94
N ALA A 10 9.25 -25.93 13.52
CA ALA A 10 8.51 -26.33 14.71
C ALA A 10 8.67 -25.36 15.89
N GLY A 11 9.79 -24.65 15.98
CA GLY A 11 10.03 -23.64 17.03
C GLY A 11 9.17 -22.38 16.88
N ASP A 12 8.65 -22.11 15.67
CA ASP A 12 7.91 -20.89 15.37
C ASP A 12 6.42 -21.01 15.70
N LEU A 13 5.91 -22.23 15.89
CA LEU A 13 4.48 -22.50 16.03
C LEU A 13 3.86 -21.80 17.24
N GLU A 14 4.53 -21.82 18.41
CA GLU A 14 4.01 -21.16 19.60
C GLU A 14 4.03 -19.63 19.51
N PRO A 15 5.15 -18.98 19.13
CA PRO A 15 5.15 -17.54 18.90
C PRO A 15 4.12 -17.10 17.86
N LEU A 16 3.97 -17.84 16.77
CA LEU A 16 2.98 -17.56 15.73
C LEU A 16 1.54 -17.73 16.24
N TRP A 17 1.26 -18.79 17.01
CA TRP A 17 -0.04 -18.99 17.64
C TRP A 17 -0.40 -17.84 18.58
N GLY A 18 0.58 -17.35 19.35
CA GLY A 18 0.44 -16.16 20.19
C GLY A 18 0.09 -14.91 19.37
N LEU A 19 0.63 -14.78 18.16
CA LEU A 19 0.37 -13.67 17.26
C LEU A 19 -1.06 -13.72 16.69
N TYR A 20 -1.54 -14.89 16.27
CA TYR A 20 -2.96 -15.09 15.92
C TYR A 20 -3.88 -14.78 17.10
N ALA A 21 -3.57 -15.28 18.29
CA ALA A 21 -4.35 -14.99 19.50
C ALA A 21 -4.40 -13.49 19.81
N ALA A 22 -3.27 -12.78 19.69
CA ALA A 22 -3.20 -11.33 19.89
C ALA A 22 -3.99 -10.55 18.83
N SER A 23 -3.99 -11.00 17.57
CA SER A 23 -4.80 -10.43 16.51
C SER A 23 -6.29 -10.62 16.80
N CYS A 24 -6.70 -11.84 17.16
CA CYS A 24 -8.09 -12.16 17.45
C CYS A 24 -8.62 -11.43 18.69
N ALA A 25 -7.82 -11.30 19.75
CA ALA A 25 -8.19 -10.60 20.98
C ALA A 25 -8.42 -9.09 20.80
N ARG A 26 -7.91 -8.49 19.71
CA ARG A 26 -8.11 -7.07 19.38
C ARG A 26 -9.28 -6.84 18.43
N GLN A 27 -9.97 -7.89 18.00
CA GLN A 27 -11.17 -7.75 17.18
C GLN A 27 -12.29 -7.17 18.03
N VAL A 28 -12.91 -6.10 17.54
CA VAL A 28 -14.10 -5.52 18.16
C VAL A 28 -15.31 -5.86 17.28
N PRO A 29 -16.45 -6.32 17.83
CA PRO A 29 -17.64 -6.58 17.03
C PRO A 29 -18.03 -5.35 16.19
N GLY A 30 -18.12 -5.52 14.88
CA GLY A 30 -18.39 -4.44 13.92
C GLY A 30 -17.15 -3.67 13.42
N ASP A 31 -15.95 -4.07 13.83
CA ASP A 31 -14.69 -3.58 13.26
C ASP A 31 -14.36 -4.34 11.96
N MET A 32 -13.53 -3.72 11.12
CA MET A 32 -13.15 -4.19 9.78
C MET A 32 -12.04 -5.26 9.85
N GLY A 33 -12.06 -6.09 10.90
CA GLY A 33 -11.08 -7.15 11.17
C GLY A 33 -11.33 -8.41 10.33
N PRO A 34 -10.49 -9.45 10.51
CA PRO A 34 -10.65 -10.71 9.78
C PRO A 34 -11.82 -11.60 10.26
N ASP A 35 -12.48 -11.22 11.36
CA ASP A 35 -13.58 -11.93 12.03
C ASP A 35 -13.26 -13.38 12.41
N TRP A 36 -12.00 -13.62 12.77
CA TRP A 36 -11.49 -14.96 13.10
C TRP A 36 -11.89 -15.42 14.49
N HIS A 37 -12.32 -16.68 14.58
CA HIS A 37 -12.57 -17.36 15.85
C HIS A 37 -11.44 -18.35 16.16
N MET A 38 -10.58 -18.00 17.13
CA MET A 38 -9.48 -18.86 17.58
C MET A 38 -9.95 -20.28 17.91
N GLY A 39 -9.30 -21.27 17.29
CA GLY A 39 -9.63 -22.69 17.46
C GLY A 39 -10.64 -23.23 16.45
N VAL A 40 -11.29 -22.36 15.66
CA VAL A 40 -12.10 -22.74 14.49
C VAL A 40 -11.35 -22.31 13.23
N TYR A 41 -11.09 -21.01 13.08
CA TYR A 41 -10.24 -20.47 12.03
C TYR A 41 -9.51 -19.20 12.54
N PRO A 42 -8.17 -19.25 12.74
CA PRO A 42 -7.30 -20.41 12.58
C PRO A 42 -7.49 -21.47 13.68
N ALA A 43 -7.40 -22.75 13.30
CA ALA A 43 -7.22 -23.85 14.24
C ALA A 43 -5.75 -24.25 14.38
N ARG A 44 -5.34 -24.66 15.58
CA ARG A 44 -3.95 -25.05 15.85
C ARG A 44 -3.53 -26.28 15.05
N SER A 45 -4.42 -27.26 14.94
CA SER A 45 -4.21 -28.47 14.14
C SER A 45 -3.95 -28.15 12.67
N ASP A 46 -4.60 -27.10 12.14
CA ASP A 46 -4.41 -26.70 10.75
C ASP A 46 -3.01 -26.12 10.56
N LEU A 47 -2.58 -25.21 11.43
CA LEU A 47 -1.22 -24.65 11.37
C LEU A 47 -0.14 -25.74 11.53
N GLU A 48 -0.36 -26.73 12.40
CA GLU A 48 0.52 -27.90 12.54
C GLU A 48 0.58 -28.72 11.25
N GLY A 49 -0.56 -28.93 10.59
CA GLY A 49 -0.66 -29.59 9.29
C GLY A 49 0.06 -28.81 8.18
N ARG A 50 -0.15 -27.49 8.10
CA ARG A 50 0.50 -26.59 7.13
C ARG A 50 2.01 -26.51 7.33
N LEU A 51 2.47 -26.54 8.58
CA LEU A 51 3.89 -26.65 8.91
C LEU A 51 4.46 -27.97 8.39
N ALA A 52 3.79 -29.10 8.63
CA ALA A 52 4.24 -30.41 8.16
C ALA A 52 4.25 -30.51 6.63
N ALA A 53 3.33 -29.82 5.95
CA ALA A 53 3.28 -29.73 4.49
C ALA A 53 4.31 -28.74 3.90
N GLY A 54 4.98 -27.93 4.72
CA GLY A 54 5.93 -26.92 4.26
C GLY A 54 5.28 -25.68 3.64
N GLU A 55 4.02 -25.43 3.98
CA GLU A 55 3.15 -24.36 3.46
C GLU A 55 3.10 -23.12 4.38
N LEU A 56 3.71 -23.21 5.57
CA LEU A 56 3.69 -22.16 6.58
C LEU A 56 4.95 -21.28 6.51
N TYR A 57 4.76 -19.97 6.51
CA TYR A 57 5.83 -18.97 6.43
C TYR A 57 5.69 -17.93 7.54
N VAL A 58 6.82 -17.42 8.03
CA VAL A 58 6.90 -16.42 9.09
C VAL A 58 7.71 -15.22 8.64
N GLY A 59 7.29 -14.04 9.10
CA GLY A 59 7.99 -12.78 8.90
C GLY A 59 8.67 -12.34 10.19
N GLU A 60 9.98 -12.14 10.13
CA GLU A 60 10.79 -11.67 11.24
C GLU A 60 11.32 -10.26 10.99
N GLN A 61 11.29 -9.44 12.03
CA GLN A 61 11.90 -8.12 12.02
C GLN A 61 12.61 -7.91 13.36
N ASP A 62 13.87 -7.46 13.31
CA ASP A 62 14.68 -7.17 14.50
C ASP A 62 14.79 -8.37 15.48
N GLY A 63 14.79 -9.59 14.95
CA GLY A 63 14.88 -10.83 15.72
C GLY A 63 13.58 -11.26 16.41
N ALA A 64 12.45 -10.60 16.10
CA ALA A 64 11.14 -10.97 16.59
C ALA A 64 10.23 -11.42 15.43
N LEU A 65 9.43 -12.48 15.67
CA LEU A 65 8.38 -12.90 14.76
C LEU A 65 7.24 -11.88 14.84
N VAL A 66 6.97 -11.23 13.70
CA VAL A 66 5.98 -10.14 13.60
C VAL A 66 4.88 -10.39 12.56
N ALA A 67 4.97 -11.48 11.80
CA ALA A 67 3.94 -11.88 10.87
C ALA A 67 3.98 -13.39 10.57
N GLY A 68 2.90 -13.91 10.01
CA GLY A 68 2.85 -15.26 9.46
C GLY A 68 1.80 -15.37 8.36
N MET A 69 1.94 -16.39 7.52
CA MET A 69 1.03 -16.68 6.42
C MET A 69 1.10 -18.16 6.03
N VAL A 70 0.06 -18.62 5.35
CA VAL A 70 0.03 -19.94 4.71
C VAL A 70 -0.07 -19.74 3.20
N VAL A 71 0.79 -20.41 2.43
CA VAL A 71 0.72 -20.44 0.97
C VAL A 71 0.56 -21.89 0.53
N THR A 72 -0.58 -22.21 -0.05
CA THR A 72 -0.93 -23.55 -0.52
C THR A 72 -0.79 -23.63 -2.04
N GLU A 73 -0.54 -24.84 -2.54
CA GLU A 73 -0.61 -25.14 -3.97
C GLU A 73 -1.96 -25.75 -4.32
N GLY A 74 -2.50 -25.40 -5.47
CA GLY A 74 -3.84 -25.80 -5.86
C GLY A 74 -4.88 -24.73 -5.54
N GLU A 75 -6.05 -24.85 -6.17
CA GLU A 75 -7.16 -23.93 -5.94
C GLU A 75 -7.97 -24.31 -4.68
N ASP A 76 -8.47 -23.30 -3.96
CA ASP A 76 -9.41 -23.55 -2.87
C ASP A 76 -10.79 -23.95 -3.43
N PRO A 77 -11.39 -25.08 -3.01
CA PRO A 77 -12.73 -25.48 -3.45
C PRO A 77 -13.80 -24.39 -3.30
N ILE A 78 -13.66 -23.46 -2.33
CA ILE A 78 -14.62 -22.35 -2.14
C ILE A 78 -14.59 -21.37 -3.34
N TYR A 79 -13.49 -21.31 -4.09
CA TYR A 79 -13.33 -20.43 -5.25
C TYR A 79 -13.81 -21.02 -6.57
N ALA A 80 -14.42 -22.22 -6.56
CA ALA A 80 -14.80 -22.94 -7.79
C ALA A 80 -15.71 -22.18 -8.78
N LYS A 81 -16.36 -21.09 -8.35
CA LYS A 81 -17.27 -20.26 -9.16
C LYS A 81 -16.72 -18.87 -9.49
N VAL A 82 -15.50 -18.57 -9.09
CA VAL A 82 -14.91 -17.25 -9.28
C VAL A 82 -14.52 -17.06 -10.75
N PRO A 83 -14.91 -15.95 -11.39
CA PRO A 83 -14.57 -15.68 -12.79
C PRO A 83 -13.16 -15.07 -12.89
N TRP A 84 -12.13 -15.87 -12.58
CA TRP A 84 -10.73 -15.47 -12.67
C TRP A 84 -10.36 -14.97 -14.07
N GLN A 85 -9.60 -13.88 -14.15
CA GLN A 85 -9.15 -13.30 -15.42
C GLN A 85 -7.84 -13.92 -15.90
N VAL A 86 -6.99 -14.40 -14.99
CA VAL A 86 -5.75 -15.11 -15.32
C VAL A 86 -6.07 -16.57 -15.64
N PRO A 87 -5.89 -17.04 -16.89
CA PRO A 87 -6.15 -18.44 -17.21
C PRO A 87 -5.05 -19.32 -16.60
N ALA A 88 -5.42 -20.18 -15.65
CA ALA A 88 -4.50 -21.11 -14.99
C ALA A 88 -5.16 -22.48 -14.81
N ALA A 89 -4.40 -23.55 -15.02
CA ALA A 89 -4.81 -24.89 -14.60
C ALA A 89 -4.76 -25.02 -13.06
N PRO A 90 -5.48 -25.96 -12.43
CA PRO A 90 -5.52 -26.06 -10.96
C PRO A 90 -4.14 -26.18 -10.29
N ASP A 91 -3.17 -26.84 -10.92
CA ASP A 91 -1.81 -27.01 -10.43
C ASP A 91 -0.91 -25.77 -10.68
N GLU A 92 -1.36 -24.83 -11.50
CA GLU A 92 -0.73 -23.53 -11.76
C GLU A 92 -1.22 -22.43 -10.79
N VAL A 93 -2.07 -22.77 -9.82
CA VAL A 93 -2.62 -21.84 -8.81
C VAL A 93 -1.90 -22.01 -7.46
N ALA A 94 -1.65 -20.89 -6.79
CA ALA A 94 -1.41 -20.86 -5.34
C ALA A 94 -2.47 -20.01 -4.65
N VAL A 95 -2.70 -20.28 -3.36
CA VAL A 95 -3.61 -19.49 -2.53
C VAL A 95 -2.89 -19.00 -1.28
N LEU A 96 -3.05 -17.71 -0.97
CA LEU A 96 -2.58 -17.10 0.28
C LEU A 96 -3.70 -17.13 1.32
N HIS A 97 -3.47 -17.84 2.42
CA HIS A 97 -4.39 -17.95 3.56
C HIS A 97 -3.76 -17.41 4.84
N LEU A 98 -4.62 -17.11 5.82
CA LEU A 98 -4.24 -16.84 7.21
C LEU A 98 -3.12 -15.79 7.38
N LEU A 99 -3.05 -14.80 6.50
CA LEU A 99 -2.07 -13.72 6.64
C LEU A 99 -2.33 -12.93 7.92
N VAL A 100 -1.40 -13.00 8.86
CA VAL A 100 -1.45 -12.28 10.13
C VAL A 100 -0.23 -11.38 10.27
N VAL A 101 -0.47 -10.16 10.78
CA VAL A 101 0.57 -9.19 11.11
C VAL A 101 0.35 -8.73 12.53
N ASP A 102 1.43 -8.72 13.32
CA ASP A 102 1.39 -8.26 14.71
C ASP A 102 0.79 -6.85 14.75
N PRO A 103 -0.32 -6.65 15.50
CA PRO A 103 -0.93 -5.35 15.70
C PRO A 103 0.04 -4.22 16.08
N ALA A 104 1.13 -4.52 16.79
CA ALA A 104 2.12 -3.55 17.23
C ALA A 104 2.96 -2.95 16.09
N VAL A 105 3.05 -3.65 14.96
CA VAL A 105 3.84 -3.23 13.78
C VAL A 105 2.98 -2.93 12.55
N ARG A 106 1.65 -2.92 12.68
CA ARG A 106 0.75 -2.51 11.60
C ARG A 106 1.08 -1.08 11.14
N GLY A 107 0.83 -0.82 9.85
CA GLY A 107 1.17 0.45 9.20
C GLY A 107 2.64 0.58 8.78
N ARG A 108 3.53 -0.32 9.21
CA ARG A 108 4.97 -0.28 8.88
C ARG A 108 5.35 -1.03 7.60
N GLY A 109 4.37 -1.38 6.76
CA GLY A 109 4.61 -2.10 5.50
C GLY A 109 4.84 -3.61 5.63
N VAL A 110 4.72 -4.20 6.83
CA VAL A 110 4.89 -5.66 7.04
C VAL A 110 3.89 -6.47 6.22
N GLY A 111 2.62 -6.06 6.19
CA GLY A 111 1.59 -6.75 5.41
C GLY A 111 1.91 -6.79 3.90
N SER A 112 2.39 -5.68 3.32
CA SER A 112 2.79 -5.64 1.91
C SER A 112 3.96 -6.57 1.64
N GLN A 113 5.01 -6.49 2.47
CA GLN A 113 6.18 -7.36 2.34
C GLN A 113 5.82 -8.85 2.45
N MET A 114 4.83 -9.22 3.27
CA MET A 114 4.33 -10.60 3.35
C MET A 114 3.55 -11.01 2.10
N VAL A 115 2.68 -10.16 1.55
CA VAL A 115 1.95 -10.45 0.29
C VAL A 115 2.93 -10.58 -0.87
N ASP A 116 3.92 -9.69 -0.98
CA ASP A 116 4.98 -9.78 -1.99
C ASP A 116 5.80 -11.06 -1.81
N ALA A 117 6.05 -11.48 -0.57
CA ALA A 117 6.73 -12.75 -0.29
C ALA A 117 5.88 -13.95 -0.71
N ALA A 118 4.56 -13.92 -0.50
CA ALA A 118 3.66 -14.96 -0.97
C ALA A 118 3.68 -15.08 -2.50
N ALA A 119 3.65 -13.95 -3.21
CA ALA A 119 3.76 -13.90 -4.66
C ALA A 119 5.09 -14.51 -5.14
N ARG A 120 6.21 -14.17 -4.50
CA ARG A 120 7.52 -14.76 -4.81
C ARG A 120 7.56 -16.27 -4.54
N VAL A 121 7.03 -16.72 -3.40
CA VAL A 121 6.93 -18.16 -3.08
C VAL A 121 6.13 -18.90 -4.14
N ALA A 122 4.98 -18.36 -4.56
CA ALA A 122 4.15 -18.94 -5.60
C ALA A 122 4.87 -18.96 -6.96
N ALA A 123 5.51 -17.85 -7.36
CA ALA A 123 6.26 -17.77 -8.61
C ALA A 123 7.43 -18.76 -8.66
N GLN A 124 8.16 -18.92 -7.55
CA GLN A 124 9.24 -19.91 -7.41
C GLN A 124 8.75 -21.35 -7.52
N ALA A 125 7.53 -21.62 -7.03
CA ALA A 125 6.86 -22.90 -7.22
C ALA A 125 6.27 -23.08 -8.64
N GLY A 126 6.56 -22.16 -9.57
CA GLY A 126 6.12 -22.22 -10.96
C GLY A 126 4.63 -21.93 -11.14
N LYS A 127 3.99 -21.27 -10.16
CA LYS A 127 2.58 -20.90 -10.26
C LYS A 127 2.41 -19.69 -11.16
N ARG A 128 1.26 -19.63 -11.83
CA ARG A 128 0.87 -18.57 -12.76
C ARG A 128 0.02 -17.49 -12.10
N THR A 129 -0.70 -17.83 -11.04
CA THR A 129 -1.55 -16.90 -10.32
C THR A 129 -1.51 -17.16 -8.82
N LEU A 130 -1.60 -16.09 -8.03
CA LEU A 130 -1.86 -16.14 -6.59
C LEU A 130 -3.29 -15.64 -6.33
N HIS A 131 -4.11 -16.48 -5.73
CA HIS A 131 -5.44 -16.13 -5.28
C HIS A 131 -5.48 -15.89 -3.77
N LEU A 132 -6.42 -15.07 -3.33
CA LEU A 132 -6.75 -14.90 -1.93
C LEU A 132 -8.12 -14.23 -1.78
N ASP A 133 -8.62 -14.18 -0.55
CA ASP A 133 -9.86 -13.50 -0.22
C ASP A 133 -9.73 -12.59 1.00
N THR A 134 -10.72 -11.71 1.13
CA THR A 134 -11.02 -11.03 2.39
C THR A 134 -12.47 -10.60 2.44
N LEU A 135 -13.00 -10.44 3.63
CA LEU A 135 -14.36 -9.94 3.83
C LEU A 135 -14.53 -8.56 3.19
N GLU A 136 -15.70 -8.30 2.60
CA GLU A 136 -16.00 -7.04 1.89
C GLU A 136 -15.88 -5.81 2.80
N GLN A 137 -16.20 -5.97 4.08
CA GLN A 137 -15.98 -4.92 5.07
C GLN A 137 -14.50 -4.67 5.37
N ASN A 138 -13.55 -5.54 5.01
CA ASN A 138 -12.14 -5.34 5.35
C ASN A 138 -11.43 -4.35 4.40
N THR A 139 -11.92 -3.11 4.36
CA THR A 139 -11.48 -2.06 3.45
C THR A 139 -9.98 -1.74 3.55
N GLY A 140 -9.39 -1.88 4.74
CA GLY A 140 -7.95 -1.70 4.94
C GLY A 140 -7.11 -2.78 4.27
N VAL A 141 -7.56 -4.04 4.34
CA VAL A 141 -6.92 -5.19 3.69
C VAL A 141 -7.20 -5.19 2.18
N ILE A 142 -8.41 -4.83 1.74
CA ILE A 142 -8.73 -4.58 0.32
C ILE A 142 -7.76 -3.56 -0.29
N ALA A 143 -7.53 -2.44 0.41
CA ALA A 143 -6.59 -1.42 -0.04
C ALA A 143 -5.14 -1.94 -0.03
N LEU A 144 -4.78 -2.79 0.95
CA LEU A 144 -3.47 -3.46 0.98
C LEU A 144 -3.26 -4.34 -0.25
N TYR A 145 -4.19 -5.22 -0.55
CA TYR A 145 -4.07 -6.16 -1.67
C TYR A 145 -3.98 -5.44 -3.01
N LYS A 146 -4.82 -4.42 -3.23
CA LYS A 146 -4.72 -3.58 -4.44
C LYS A 146 -3.36 -2.89 -4.58
N ARG A 147 -2.76 -2.42 -3.47
CA ARG A 147 -1.42 -1.84 -3.48
C ARG A 147 -0.32 -2.84 -3.82
N CYS A 148 -0.53 -4.12 -3.50
CA CYS A 148 0.40 -5.20 -3.84
C CYS A 148 0.15 -5.74 -5.27
N GLY A 149 -0.62 -5.02 -6.09
CA GLY A 149 -0.88 -5.38 -7.49
C GLY A 149 -2.05 -6.35 -7.71
N LEU A 150 -2.75 -6.78 -6.66
CA LEU A 150 -3.86 -7.71 -6.81
C LEU A 150 -5.10 -7.03 -7.41
N SER A 151 -5.71 -7.72 -8.36
CA SER A 151 -6.98 -7.34 -8.98
C SER A 151 -8.15 -8.05 -8.30
N ALA A 152 -9.23 -7.33 -8.02
CA ALA A 152 -10.45 -7.94 -7.50
C ALA A 152 -11.21 -8.63 -8.65
N ALA A 153 -11.32 -9.95 -8.62
CA ALA A 153 -12.00 -10.74 -9.63
C ALA A 153 -13.53 -10.63 -9.48
N CYS A 154 -14.06 -10.78 -8.27
CA CYS A 154 -15.47 -10.57 -7.96
C CYS A 154 -15.71 -10.33 -6.47
N VAL A 155 -16.96 -9.98 -6.14
CA VAL A 155 -17.51 -10.06 -4.79
C VAL A 155 -18.61 -11.12 -4.79
N MET A 156 -18.54 -12.08 -3.88
CA MET A 156 -19.56 -13.13 -3.77
C MET A 156 -19.76 -13.60 -2.33
N PRO A 157 -20.94 -14.15 -1.99
CA PRO A 157 -21.12 -14.82 -0.71
C PRO A 157 -20.26 -16.09 -0.66
N VAL A 158 -19.46 -16.20 0.39
CA VAL A 158 -18.65 -17.37 0.72
C VAL A 158 -19.10 -17.89 2.08
N HIS A 159 -19.29 -19.20 2.20
CA HIS A 159 -19.65 -19.82 3.47
C HIS A 159 -18.39 -20.21 4.23
N TYR A 160 -18.15 -19.57 5.37
CA TYR A 160 -17.08 -19.92 6.31
C TYR A 160 -17.66 -20.72 7.49
N GLU A 161 -16.90 -21.67 8.00
CA GLU A 161 -17.35 -22.53 9.11
C GLU A 161 -17.59 -21.76 10.41
N ASP A 162 -16.83 -20.68 10.64
CA ASP A 162 -16.81 -19.91 11.88
C ASP A 162 -17.78 -18.72 11.91
N ILE A 163 -18.04 -18.09 10.76
CA ILE A 163 -18.90 -16.89 10.63
C ILE A 163 -20.10 -17.08 9.69
N GLY A 164 -20.22 -18.23 9.02
CA GLY A 164 -21.29 -18.52 8.08
C GLY A 164 -21.13 -17.79 6.74
N ASP A 165 -22.26 -17.43 6.11
CA ASP A 165 -22.25 -16.75 4.82
C ASP A 165 -21.78 -15.29 4.98
N ALA A 166 -20.66 -14.95 4.35
CA ALA A 166 -20.10 -13.61 4.38
C ALA A 166 -19.82 -13.08 2.96
N SER A 167 -20.10 -11.79 2.76
CA SER A 167 -19.76 -11.10 1.51
C SER A 167 -18.25 -10.92 1.44
N THR A 168 -17.63 -11.45 0.39
CA THR A 168 -16.19 -11.63 0.30
C THR A 168 -15.68 -11.12 -1.04
N VAL A 169 -14.57 -10.39 -1.02
CA VAL A 169 -13.85 -9.95 -2.21
C VAL A 169 -12.74 -10.94 -2.53
N LEU A 170 -12.77 -11.46 -3.76
CA LEU A 170 -11.83 -12.45 -4.26
C LEU A 170 -10.80 -11.73 -5.12
N PHE A 171 -9.51 -11.97 -4.84
CA PHE A 171 -8.40 -11.31 -5.51
C PHE A 171 -7.53 -12.30 -6.27
N GLU A 172 -6.97 -11.83 -7.38
CA GLU A 172 -5.97 -12.54 -8.16
C GLU A 172 -4.75 -11.65 -8.44
N LEU A 173 -3.59 -12.30 -8.55
CA LEU A 173 -2.34 -11.70 -8.99
C LEU A 173 -1.76 -12.57 -10.10
N ALA A 174 -1.57 -12.01 -11.29
CA ALA A 174 -0.76 -12.69 -12.31
C ALA A 174 0.71 -12.71 -11.87
N LEU A 175 1.36 -13.87 -11.99
CA LEU A 175 2.76 -14.07 -11.66
C LEU A 175 3.57 -14.23 -12.95
N ASP A 176 4.66 -13.48 -13.11
CA ASP A 176 5.51 -13.55 -14.29
C ASP A 176 6.70 -14.50 -14.05
N ALA A 177 7.21 -15.11 -15.13
CA ALA A 177 8.41 -15.97 -15.06
C ALA A 177 9.67 -15.22 -14.59
N GLY A 178 9.68 -13.87 -14.66
CA GLY A 178 10.74 -13.02 -14.13
C GLY A 178 10.76 -12.93 -12.60
N ASP A 179 9.61 -13.09 -11.94
CA ASP A 179 9.46 -13.00 -10.49
C ASP A 179 10.13 -14.17 -9.75
N ALA A 180 10.39 -15.27 -10.46
CA ALA A 180 11.13 -16.42 -9.94
C ALA A 180 12.64 -16.17 -9.81
N ALA A 181 13.22 -15.25 -10.61
CA ALA A 181 14.68 -15.09 -10.76
C ALA A 181 15.32 -14.11 -9.74
N GLU A 182 14.60 -13.08 -9.28
CA GLU A 182 15.13 -12.10 -8.31
C GLU A 182 15.14 -12.59 -6.84
N GLY A 183 14.41 -13.67 -6.52
CA GLY A 183 14.18 -14.12 -5.13
C GLY A 183 14.90 -15.40 -4.69
N ALA A 184 15.66 -16.06 -5.56
CA ALA A 184 16.23 -17.39 -5.29
C ALA A 184 17.21 -17.43 -4.09
N ALA A 185 17.77 -16.29 -3.69
CA ALA A 185 18.75 -16.22 -2.61
C ALA A 185 18.13 -16.09 -1.20
N THR A 186 16.87 -15.69 -1.06
CA THR A 186 16.31 -15.25 0.23
C THR A 186 15.42 -16.27 0.92
N ILE A 187 14.86 -17.25 0.19
CA ILE A 187 13.81 -18.13 0.71
C ILE A 187 14.34 -19.55 1.07
N GLU A 188 15.45 -20.01 0.47
CA GLU A 188 15.92 -21.40 0.63
C GLU A 188 17.13 -21.64 1.60
N GLY A 189 17.75 -20.61 2.18
CA GLY A 189 19.08 -20.78 2.79
C GLY A 189 19.35 -20.11 4.14
N ALA A 190 18.66 -20.50 5.22
CA ALA A 190 18.99 -20.06 6.59
C ALA A 190 19.14 -21.22 7.59
N ALA A 191 19.72 -22.33 7.14
CA ALA A 191 20.12 -23.44 8.01
C ALA A 191 21.60 -23.80 7.83
N ALA A 192 22.52 -22.82 7.91
CA ALA A 192 23.88 -23.00 8.45
C ALA A 192 24.76 -21.75 8.27
N ALA A 193 25.51 -21.47 9.34
CA ALA A 193 26.77 -20.72 9.40
C ALA A 193 26.75 -19.18 9.29
N LYS A 194 26.83 -18.55 10.48
CA LYS A 194 27.58 -17.33 10.73
C LYS A 194 29.01 -17.46 10.17
N ALA A 195 29.41 -16.56 9.28
CA ALA A 195 30.66 -15.79 9.36
C ALA A 195 30.94 -15.03 8.06
N ASP A 196 31.12 -13.72 8.23
CA ASP A 196 32.06 -12.85 7.51
C ASP A 196 31.70 -12.23 6.14
N ALA A 197 32.24 -11.02 6.01
CA ALA A 197 32.45 -10.20 4.82
C ALA A 197 31.29 -9.31 4.30
N ALA A 198 31.39 -8.06 4.76
CA ALA A 198 30.96 -6.85 4.10
C ALA A 198 31.35 -6.72 2.59
N SER A 199 30.54 -5.90 1.91
CA SER A 199 30.77 -5.22 0.63
C SER A 199 30.56 -6.01 -0.67
N ARG A 200 29.54 -5.60 -1.44
CA ARG A 200 29.63 -5.00 -2.79
C ARG A 200 28.22 -4.78 -3.35
N GLY A 201 27.98 -3.61 -3.92
CA GLY A 201 26.71 -3.20 -4.52
C GLY A 201 26.68 -3.23 -6.05
N GLY A 202 25.49 -2.98 -6.58
CA GLY A 202 25.18 -2.18 -7.78
C GLY A 202 25.08 -2.89 -9.15
N ASP A 203 23.87 -2.94 -9.72
CA ASP A 203 23.38 -2.15 -10.89
C ASP A 203 22.54 -2.99 -11.90
N GLY A 204 21.47 -2.50 -12.56
CA GLY A 204 20.86 -1.17 -12.69
C GLY A 204 19.51 -1.24 -13.46
N HIS A 205 18.55 -0.34 -13.23
CA HIS A 205 18.50 0.98 -13.85
C HIS A 205 18.47 2.11 -12.82
N GLY A 206 19.39 3.07 -12.96
CA GLY A 206 19.46 4.28 -12.13
C GLY A 206 18.46 5.34 -12.58
N GLY A 207 17.72 5.90 -11.62
CA GLY A 207 16.98 7.16 -11.75
C GLY A 207 16.95 7.82 -10.37
N GLU A 208 17.30 9.10 -10.30
CA GLU A 208 17.35 9.85 -9.04
C GLU A 208 15.97 9.89 -8.37
N SER A 209 15.92 9.80 -7.04
CA SER A 209 14.68 10.00 -6.27
C SER A 209 14.17 11.44 -6.46
N PHE A 210 12.98 11.59 -7.03
CA PHE A 210 12.36 12.91 -7.22
C PHE A 210 12.12 13.60 -5.87
N SER A 211 12.51 14.87 -5.78
CA SER A 211 12.31 15.65 -4.56
C SER A 211 10.86 16.09 -4.40
N VAL A 212 10.30 15.94 -3.20
CA VAL A 212 8.93 16.34 -2.86
C VAL A 212 8.92 17.39 -1.76
N GLU A 213 7.98 18.33 -1.86
CA GLU A 213 7.61 19.24 -0.79
C GLU A 213 6.14 19.08 -0.43
N VAL A 214 5.85 18.98 0.87
CA VAL A 214 4.49 18.85 1.39
C VAL A 214 4.09 20.16 2.07
N ILE A 215 3.00 20.76 1.60
CA ILE A 215 2.48 22.03 2.12
C ILE A 215 1.11 21.81 2.73
N THR A 216 1.01 21.93 4.06
CA THR A 216 -0.27 21.94 4.76
C THR A 216 -0.87 23.34 4.72
N VAL A 217 -2.08 23.45 4.20
CA VAL A 217 -2.86 24.70 4.17
C VAL A 217 -3.95 24.62 5.23
N SER A 218 -3.78 25.33 6.35
CA SER A 218 -4.80 25.40 7.39
C SER A 218 -4.59 26.56 8.36
N ASP A 219 -5.59 27.44 8.46
CA ASP A 219 -5.67 28.50 9.47
C ASP A 219 -5.51 27.95 10.89
N ARG A 220 -6.22 26.85 11.21
CA ARG A 220 -6.24 26.28 12.57
C ARG A 220 -4.88 25.73 12.96
N SER A 221 -4.24 24.99 12.07
CA SER A 221 -2.91 24.44 12.35
C SER A 221 -1.86 25.54 12.38
N TYR A 222 -1.94 26.53 11.49
CA TYR A 222 -1.03 27.67 11.49
C TYR A 222 -1.12 28.50 12.78
N ARG A 223 -2.34 28.67 13.34
CA ARG A 223 -2.54 29.33 14.66
C ARG A 223 -2.24 28.43 15.87
N GLY A 224 -1.85 27.16 15.67
CA GLY A 224 -1.58 26.21 16.75
C GLY A 224 -2.81 25.67 17.46
N GLU A 225 -4.02 25.86 16.91
CA GLU A 225 -5.28 25.39 17.49
C GLU A 225 -5.48 23.87 17.30
N ARG A 226 -4.80 23.29 16.31
CA ARG A 226 -4.83 21.85 16.02
C ARG A 226 -3.49 21.41 15.41
N PRO A 227 -2.91 20.27 15.83
CA PRO A 227 -1.72 19.74 15.17
C PRO A 227 -2.00 19.37 13.71
N ASP A 228 -1.01 19.59 12.84
CA ASP A 228 -1.03 19.07 11.48
C ASP A 228 -0.82 17.55 11.52
N ALA A 229 -1.82 16.80 11.08
CA ALA A 229 -1.75 15.35 10.94
C ALA A 229 -1.66 14.91 9.46
N SER A 230 -1.96 15.81 8.51
CA SER A 230 -2.02 15.47 7.08
C SER A 230 -0.64 15.56 6.45
N GLY A 231 0.14 16.60 6.80
CA GLY A 231 1.52 16.75 6.34
C GLY A 231 2.39 15.53 6.66
N PRO A 232 2.49 15.09 7.93
CA PRO A 232 3.26 13.89 8.29
C PRO A 232 2.79 12.62 7.58
N ALA A 233 1.48 12.44 7.40
CA ALA A 233 0.93 11.27 6.71
C ALA A 233 1.32 11.24 5.22
N LEU A 234 1.37 12.40 4.56
CA LEU A 234 1.81 12.53 3.18
C LEU A 234 3.32 12.32 3.02
N VAL A 235 4.13 12.82 3.96
CA VAL A 235 5.58 12.56 4.01
C VAL A 235 5.83 11.05 4.04
N GLU A 236 5.21 10.34 4.99
CA GLU A 236 5.35 8.90 5.13
C GLU A 236 4.91 8.16 3.85
N LEU A 237 3.85 8.63 3.19
CA LEU A 237 3.38 8.03 1.94
C LEU A 237 4.39 8.21 0.80
N VAL A 238 4.86 9.43 0.54
CA VAL A 238 5.73 9.68 -0.62
C VAL A 238 7.13 9.09 -0.44
N GLU A 239 7.66 9.08 0.78
CA GLU A 239 8.93 8.40 1.08
C GLU A 239 8.84 6.89 0.81
N ARG A 240 7.70 6.26 1.13
CA ARG A 240 7.44 4.85 0.79
C ARG A 240 7.38 4.60 -0.72
N HIS A 241 7.06 5.60 -1.52
CA HIS A 241 7.03 5.51 -2.99
C HIS A 241 8.36 5.95 -3.63
N GLY A 242 9.45 6.03 -2.85
CA GLY A 242 10.78 6.32 -3.37
C GLY A 242 11.03 7.79 -3.68
N TYR A 243 10.17 8.71 -3.23
CA TYR A 243 10.40 10.14 -3.33
C TYR A 243 11.22 10.65 -2.14
N ARG A 244 12.01 11.71 -2.35
CA ARG A 244 12.80 12.34 -1.28
C ARG A 244 12.11 13.61 -0.80
N VAL A 245 11.57 13.60 0.42
CA VAL A 245 10.99 14.81 1.01
C VAL A 245 12.11 15.80 1.35
N VAL A 246 12.08 16.98 0.73
CA VAL A 246 13.09 18.03 0.94
C VAL A 246 12.61 19.16 1.85
N ALA A 247 11.29 19.29 2.02
CA ALA A 247 10.69 20.26 2.92
C ALA A 247 9.25 19.88 3.28
N THR A 248 8.84 20.33 4.47
CA THR A 248 7.45 20.45 4.87
C THR A 248 7.16 21.90 5.24
N ARG A 249 5.96 22.38 4.89
CA ARG A 249 5.51 23.76 5.15
C ARG A 249 4.10 23.74 5.71
N LEU A 250 3.82 24.74 6.55
CA LEU A 250 2.50 24.99 7.09
C LEU A 250 2.17 26.46 6.85
N VAL A 251 1.10 26.72 6.11
CA VAL A 251 0.63 28.06 5.76
C VAL A 251 -0.85 28.23 6.12
N PRO A 252 -1.32 29.46 6.40
CA PRO A 252 -2.74 29.73 6.57
C PRO A 252 -3.47 29.66 5.22
N ASP A 253 -4.80 29.70 5.26
CA ASP A 253 -5.67 29.74 4.08
C ASP A 253 -5.67 31.15 3.42
N GLU A 254 -4.47 31.68 3.16
CA GLU A 254 -4.21 32.98 2.55
C GLU A 254 -3.59 32.79 1.17
N ARG A 255 -4.33 33.19 0.13
CA ARG A 255 -3.96 32.96 -1.27
C ARG A 255 -2.54 33.39 -1.59
N GLU A 256 -2.15 34.60 -1.20
CA GLU A 256 -0.81 35.14 -1.48
C GLU A 256 0.31 34.30 -0.85
N GLN A 257 0.09 33.73 0.35
CA GLN A 257 1.08 32.89 1.02
C GLN A 257 1.19 31.51 0.36
N ILE A 258 0.07 30.92 -0.04
CA ILE A 258 0.06 29.65 -0.79
C ILE A 258 0.80 29.85 -2.12
N GLU A 259 0.47 30.91 -2.87
CA GLU A 259 1.15 31.21 -4.13
C GLU A 259 2.66 31.46 -3.94
N ALA A 260 3.07 32.12 -2.87
CA ALA A 260 4.48 32.38 -2.56
C ALA A 260 5.25 31.08 -2.31
N GLU A 261 4.73 30.17 -1.48
CA GLU A 261 5.38 28.88 -1.22
C GLU A 261 5.45 28.01 -2.48
N LEU A 262 4.40 27.99 -3.31
CA LEU A 262 4.42 27.23 -4.57
C LEU A 262 5.49 27.75 -5.54
N ARG A 263 5.65 29.08 -5.65
CA ARG A 263 6.70 29.70 -6.46
C ARG A 263 8.09 29.45 -5.88
N ASP A 264 8.26 29.49 -4.56
CA ASP A 264 9.54 29.20 -3.89
C ASP A 264 9.97 27.75 -4.12
N ALA A 265 9.07 26.78 -3.93
CA ALA A 265 9.35 25.37 -4.18
C ALA A 265 9.78 25.13 -5.63
N ALA A 266 9.09 25.77 -6.59
CA ALA A 266 9.48 25.71 -8.00
C ALA A 266 10.84 26.35 -8.28
N ALA A 267 11.12 27.51 -7.68
CA ALA A 267 12.41 28.19 -7.81
C ALA A 267 13.57 27.38 -7.20
N ARG A 268 13.32 26.64 -6.13
CA ARG A 268 14.26 25.66 -5.53
C ARG A 268 14.41 24.38 -6.36
N GLY A 269 13.66 24.23 -7.44
CA GLY A 269 13.76 23.10 -8.37
C GLY A 269 13.12 21.81 -7.85
N VAL A 270 12.22 21.90 -6.87
CA VAL A 270 11.48 20.75 -6.32
C VAL A 270 10.69 20.07 -7.45
N ALA A 271 10.78 18.75 -7.59
CA ALA A 271 10.08 18.02 -8.66
C ALA A 271 8.56 17.97 -8.46
N LEU A 272 8.09 17.70 -7.24
CA LEU A 272 6.67 17.55 -6.92
C LEU A 272 6.31 18.31 -5.64
N VAL A 273 5.21 19.07 -5.69
CA VAL A 273 4.62 19.73 -4.53
C VAL A 273 3.24 19.14 -4.28
N LEU A 274 3.00 18.68 -3.06
CA LEU A 274 1.70 18.21 -2.60
C LEU A 274 1.14 19.19 -1.59
N THR A 275 -0.02 19.78 -1.88
CA THR A 275 -0.73 20.61 -0.91
C THR A 275 -1.84 19.81 -0.24
N THR A 276 -2.12 20.03 1.04
CA THR A 276 -3.27 19.41 1.75
C THR A 276 -4.11 20.47 2.44
N GLY A 277 -5.40 20.53 2.09
CA GLY A 277 -6.37 21.48 2.67
C GLY A 277 -6.75 22.63 1.72
N GLY A 278 -7.82 23.34 2.08
CA GLY A 278 -8.30 24.51 1.34
C GLY A 278 -8.94 24.22 -0.03
N THR A 279 -9.48 23.01 -0.27
CA THR A 279 -10.01 22.56 -1.57
C THR A 279 -11.54 22.38 -1.63
N GLY A 280 -12.26 22.75 -0.55
CA GLY A 280 -13.71 22.66 -0.46
C GLY A 280 -14.46 23.89 -0.97
N PHE A 281 -15.67 24.12 -0.45
CA PHE A 281 -16.55 25.23 -0.82
C PHE A 281 -16.58 26.36 0.22
N SER A 282 -15.75 26.30 1.27
CA SER A 282 -15.62 27.39 2.22
C SER A 282 -15.09 28.64 1.49
N PRO A 283 -15.51 29.87 1.87
CA PRO A 283 -14.88 31.09 1.36
C PRO A 283 -13.37 31.18 1.62
N ARG A 284 -12.86 30.40 2.59
CA ARG A 284 -11.43 30.26 2.89
C ARG A 284 -10.73 29.21 2.02
N ASP A 285 -11.46 28.32 1.36
CA ASP A 285 -10.88 27.27 0.52
C ASP A 285 -10.40 27.88 -0.81
N VAL A 286 -9.16 28.38 -0.81
CA VAL A 286 -8.54 29.12 -1.93
C VAL A 286 -7.32 28.42 -2.54
N THR A 287 -6.99 27.20 -2.09
CA THR A 287 -5.83 26.44 -2.58
C THR A 287 -5.89 26.16 -4.08
N PRO A 288 -7.04 25.77 -4.67
CA PRO A 288 -7.14 25.58 -6.12
C PRO A 288 -6.89 26.86 -6.92
N GLU A 289 -7.42 27.99 -6.47
CA GLU A 289 -7.21 29.30 -7.10
C GLU A 289 -5.76 29.75 -7.02
N ALA A 290 -5.12 29.57 -5.86
CA ALA A 290 -3.69 29.86 -5.68
C ALA A 290 -2.84 28.99 -6.62
N THR A 291 -3.16 27.69 -6.71
CA THR A 291 -2.44 26.75 -7.58
C THR A 291 -2.60 27.11 -9.06
N ALA A 292 -3.83 27.34 -9.50
CA ALA A 292 -4.11 27.73 -10.89
C ALA A 292 -3.46 29.06 -11.27
N ALA A 293 -3.30 29.99 -10.33
CA ALA A 293 -2.68 31.29 -10.58
C ALA A 293 -1.17 31.24 -10.80
N VAL A 294 -0.50 30.21 -10.27
CA VAL A 294 0.96 30.04 -10.44
C VAL A 294 1.32 29.08 -11.57
N CYS A 295 0.42 28.18 -11.96
CA CYS A 295 0.67 27.17 -12.97
C CYS A 295 0.66 27.75 -14.39
N GLU A 296 1.68 27.41 -15.17
CA GLU A 296 1.79 27.73 -16.60
C GLU A 296 0.91 26.80 -17.45
N ARG A 297 0.79 25.53 -17.01
CA ARG A 297 0.00 24.50 -17.68
C ARG A 297 -0.73 23.67 -16.63
N MET A 298 -2.03 23.45 -16.82
CA MET A 298 -2.82 22.58 -15.95
C MET A 298 -2.70 21.11 -16.38
N ALA A 299 -2.83 20.19 -15.42
CA ALA A 299 -2.82 18.74 -15.62
C ALA A 299 -4.15 18.14 -15.12
N PRO A 300 -5.28 18.36 -15.82
CA PRO A 300 -6.62 18.03 -15.31
C PRO A 300 -6.89 16.54 -15.11
N GLY A 301 -6.19 15.65 -15.84
CA GLY A 301 -6.35 14.19 -15.70
C GLY A 301 -5.98 13.66 -14.31
N ILE A 302 -5.07 14.32 -13.61
CA ILE A 302 -4.66 13.96 -12.24
C ILE A 302 -5.84 14.10 -11.25
N PRO A 303 -6.42 15.30 -11.05
CA PRO A 303 -7.55 15.46 -10.15
C PRO A 303 -8.83 14.75 -10.63
N GLU A 304 -8.97 14.46 -11.93
CA GLU A 304 -10.05 13.60 -12.44
C GLU A 304 -9.93 12.16 -11.91
N ALA A 305 -8.75 11.54 -12.03
CA ALA A 305 -8.49 10.20 -11.52
C ALA A 305 -8.62 10.14 -9.98
N MET A 306 -8.10 11.14 -9.28
CA MET A 306 -8.21 11.27 -7.81
C MET A 306 -9.68 11.36 -7.35
N ARG A 307 -10.51 12.17 -8.03
CA ARG A 307 -11.94 12.26 -7.75
C ARG A 307 -12.66 10.95 -8.07
N ALA A 308 -12.34 10.29 -9.18
CA ALA A 308 -12.94 9.01 -9.54
C ALA A 308 -12.66 7.93 -8.47
N ALA A 309 -11.41 7.82 -8.01
CA ALA A 309 -11.03 6.91 -6.94
C ALA A 309 -11.75 7.27 -5.62
N SER A 310 -11.80 8.56 -5.28
CA SER A 310 -12.45 9.04 -4.06
C SER A 310 -13.98 8.85 -4.09
N LEU A 311 -14.62 8.90 -5.27
CA LEU A 311 -16.06 8.67 -5.45
C LEU A 311 -16.47 7.23 -5.13
N ALA A 312 -15.58 6.26 -5.32
CA ALA A 312 -15.79 4.88 -4.90
C ALA A 312 -15.82 4.72 -3.36
N ILE A 313 -15.27 5.69 -2.62
CA ILE A 313 -15.22 5.70 -1.15
C ILE A 313 -16.35 6.57 -0.58
N THR A 314 -16.59 7.74 -1.16
CA THR A 314 -17.62 8.65 -0.69
C THR A 314 -18.25 9.47 -1.82
N PRO A 315 -19.58 9.57 -1.88
CA PRO A 315 -20.25 10.41 -2.89
C PRO A 315 -19.90 11.90 -2.75
N LYS A 316 -19.42 12.34 -1.58
CA LYS A 316 -19.01 13.73 -1.33
C LYS A 316 -17.76 14.13 -2.12
N ALA A 317 -17.01 13.17 -2.67
CA ALA A 317 -15.82 13.45 -3.47
C ALA A 317 -16.12 14.29 -4.72
N CYS A 318 -17.36 14.29 -5.22
CA CYS A 318 -17.77 15.17 -6.32
C CYS A 318 -17.67 16.67 -5.99
N LEU A 319 -17.61 17.04 -4.71
CA LEU A 319 -17.53 18.43 -4.25
C LEU A 319 -16.10 18.96 -4.18
N SER A 320 -15.09 18.10 -4.38
CA SER A 320 -13.70 18.53 -4.33
C SER A 320 -13.34 19.42 -5.52
N ARG A 321 -12.67 20.54 -5.21
CA ARG A 321 -12.16 21.49 -6.21
C ARG A 321 -10.67 21.32 -6.48
N GLU A 322 -10.09 20.19 -6.10
CA GLU A 322 -8.68 19.86 -6.37
C GLU A 322 -8.29 20.10 -7.82
N VAL A 323 -7.12 20.72 -8.01
CA VAL A 323 -6.46 20.88 -9.29
C VAL A 323 -5.02 20.38 -9.21
N ALA A 324 -4.42 20.14 -10.38
CA ALA A 324 -3.00 19.90 -10.53
C ALA A 324 -2.47 20.70 -11.73
N GLY A 325 -1.22 21.13 -11.67
CA GLY A 325 -0.60 21.92 -12.72
C GLY A 325 0.91 22.03 -12.57
N ILE A 326 1.55 22.64 -13.56
CA ILE A 326 3.00 22.71 -13.72
C ILE A 326 3.46 24.16 -13.57
N VAL A 327 4.48 24.37 -12.73
CA VAL A 327 5.22 25.63 -12.55
C VAL A 327 6.67 25.34 -12.93
N GLY A 328 7.15 25.87 -14.06
CA GLY A 328 8.46 25.50 -14.62
C GLY A 328 8.62 23.98 -14.80
N ARG A 329 9.47 23.37 -13.96
CA ARG A 329 9.77 21.92 -13.93
C ARG A 329 9.24 21.21 -12.68
N THR A 330 8.23 21.80 -12.05
CA THR A 330 7.59 21.34 -10.81
C THR A 330 6.14 21.02 -11.08
N LEU A 331 5.71 19.81 -10.70
CA LEU A 331 4.29 19.45 -10.66
C LEU A 331 3.70 19.82 -9.30
N VAL A 332 2.55 20.48 -9.28
CA VAL A 332 1.77 20.79 -8.07
C VAL A 332 0.48 19.99 -8.11
N VAL A 333 0.13 19.32 -7.00
CA VAL A 333 -1.10 18.54 -6.85
C VAL A 333 -1.79 18.92 -5.54
N ASN A 334 -3.07 19.32 -5.61
CA ASN A 334 -3.86 19.61 -4.41
C ASN A 334 -4.57 18.38 -3.89
N LEU A 335 -4.57 18.20 -2.57
CA LEU A 335 -5.15 17.05 -1.88
C LEU A 335 -6.20 17.47 -0.84
N PRO A 336 -7.12 16.56 -0.45
CA PRO A 336 -8.05 16.77 0.64
C PRO A 336 -7.37 17.15 1.96
N GLY A 337 -8.06 17.88 2.84
CA GLY A 337 -7.48 18.34 4.10
C GLY A 337 -7.37 17.30 5.23
N SER A 338 -8.09 16.18 5.16
CA SER A 338 -8.01 15.15 6.22
C SER A 338 -6.88 14.15 5.90
N PRO A 339 -6.13 13.63 6.91
CA PRO A 339 -4.98 12.76 6.64
C PRO A 339 -5.35 11.52 5.84
N LYS A 340 -6.45 10.85 6.23
CA LYS A 340 -6.98 9.67 5.54
C LYS A 340 -7.32 9.99 4.08
N ALA A 341 -8.14 11.02 3.86
CA ALA A 341 -8.54 11.37 2.50
C ALA A 341 -7.36 11.84 1.65
N ALA A 342 -6.39 12.59 2.19
CA ALA A 342 -5.20 13.03 1.47
C ALA A 342 -4.38 11.84 0.96
N VAL A 343 -4.14 10.86 1.85
CA VAL A 343 -3.38 9.65 1.54
C VAL A 343 -4.12 8.78 0.52
N GLU A 344 -5.40 8.49 0.74
CA GLU A 344 -6.22 7.67 -0.19
C GLU A 344 -6.31 8.30 -1.58
N ASN A 345 -6.49 9.61 -1.64
CA ASN A 345 -6.68 10.37 -2.86
C ASN A 345 -5.40 10.41 -3.71
N VAL A 346 -4.24 10.79 -3.13
CA VAL A 346 -2.98 10.83 -3.90
C VAL A 346 -2.45 9.44 -4.25
N SER A 347 -2.77 8.40 -3.45
CA SER A 347 -2.38 7.02 -3.75
C SER A 347 -2.93 6.51 -5.08
N ALA A 348 -4.04 7.08 -5.57
CA ALA A 348 -4.61 6.74 -6.87
C ALA A 348 -3.73 7.16 -8.06
N VAL A 349 -2.80 8.10 -7.87
CA VAL A 349 -2.04 8.74 -8.96
C VAL A 349 -0.53 8.80 -8.72
N ILE A 350 -0.05 8.53 -7.50
CA ILE A 350 1.36 8.73 -7.12
C ILE A 350 2.36 7.87 -7.92
N GLY A 351 1.96 6.67 -8.35
CA GLY A 351 2.77 5.80 -9.21
C GLY A 351 3.00 6.40 -10.60
N PRO A 352 1.93 6.64 -11.39
CA PRO A 352 2.02 7.28 -12.70
C PRO A 352 2.67 8.68 -12.69
N ILE A 353 2.57 9.43 -11.58
CA ILE A 353 3.22 10.75 -11.45
C ILE A 353 4.74 10.66 -11.64
N ALA A 354 5.40 9.60 -11.16
CA ALA A 354 6.85 9.45 -11.28
C ALA A 354 7.31 9.46 -12.76
N HIS A 355 6.56 8.78 -13.63
CA HIS A 355 6.82 8.79 -15.06
C HIS A 355 6.67 10.19 -15.67
N GLY A 356 5.59 10.90 -15.32
CA GLY A 356 5.37 12.27 -15.77
C GLY A 356 6.46 13.25 -15.32
N LEU A 357 6.99 13.07 -14.11
CA LEU A 357 8.13 13.86 -13.62
C LEU A 357 9.41 13.58 -14.39
N GLY A 358 9.68 12.32 -14.76
CA GLY A 358 10.81 11.96 -15.61
C GLY A 358 10.79 12.68 -16.96
N ILE A 359 9.62 12.74 -17.61
CA ILE A 359 9.44 13.49 -18.85
C ILE A 359 9.61 15.00 -18.62
N LEU A 360 8.92 15.56 -17.61
CA LEU A 360 8.97 16.99 -17.30
C LEU A 360 10.40 17.48 -17.00
N ARG A 361 11.24 16.58 -16.49
CA ARG A 361 12.63 16.88 -16.11
C ARG A 361 13.67 16.39 -17.12
N GLY A 362 13.24 15.80 -18.25
CA GLY A 362 14.14 15.33 -19.30
C GLY A 362 15.03 14.16 -18.86
N GLU A 363 14.59 13.41 -17.85
CA GLU A 363 15.24 12.18 -17.37
C GLU A 363 14.69 10.93 -18.06
N ALA A 364 13.51 11.04 -18.69
CA ALA A 364 12.95 10.05 -19.60
C ALA A 364 12.81 10.67 -21.00
N LEU A 365 13.13 9.89 -22.05
CA LEU A 365 12.87 10.28 -23.43
C LEU A 365 11.37 10.13 -23.72
N ASP A 366 10.77 11.12 -24.39
CA ASP A 366 9.48 10.93 -25.05
C ASP A 366 9.65 9.79 -26.07
N GLY A 367 8.86 8.73 -25.91
CA GLY A 367 8.91 7.52 -26.74
C GLY A 367 8.65 7.78 -28.22
#